data_AF-A0A923VHK1-F1
#
_entry.id   AF-A0A923VHK1-F1
#
_cell.length_a   1.000
_cell.length_b   1.000
_cell.length_c   1.000
_cell.angle_alpha   90.00
_cell.angle_beta   90.00
_cell.angle_gamma   90.00
#
_symmetry.space_group_name_H-M   'P 1'
#
loop_
_entity.id
_entity.type
_entity.pdbx_description
1 polymer ?
#
loop_
_entity_poly.entity_id
_entity_poly.type
_entity_poly.pdbx_seq_one_letter_code
_entity_poly.pdbx_strand_id
1 'polypeptide(L)'
;MIRNYTFSVLFLFCLTFFSCKKDPAVINGNTPADYSGIATIRVENYINRMYIDLLGRVPLQTESTRDLAWLRANNLSLKSRDSLITRLQTDSTFTPGDSSYRRAYYQRIYDLSKARFMEGASEDEIGEKVGPLYFGKEVARVKGDSIGVFKAQEEIDRYEDISRSNRQYEHHSI
;
A
#
# COMPACT_ATOMS: atom_id res chain seq x y z
N MET A 1 -60.14 -58.10 -16.32
CA MET A 1 -59.67 -56.69 -16.31
C MET A 1 -58.15 -56.52 -16.42
N ILE A 2 -57.31 -57.55 -16.26
CA ILE A 2 -55.84 -57.40 -16.13
C ILE A 2 -55.10 -57.35 -17.48
N ARG A 3 -55.69 -57.89 -18.57
CA ARG A 3 -55.03 -58.05 -19.88
C ARG A 3 -54.84 -56.76 -20.69
N ASN A 4 -55.54 -55.68 -20.35
CA ASN A 4 -55.46 -54.40 -21.08
C ASN A 4 -54.37 -53.47 -20.53
N TYR A 5 -54.00 -53.62 -19.25
CA TYR A 5 -52.95 -52.80 -18.63
C TYR A 5 -51.54 -53.30 -18.96
N THR A 6 -51.38 -54.60 -19.25
CA THR A 6 -50.09 -55.18 -19.65
C THR A 6 -49.56 -54.58 -20.95
N PHE A 7 -50.42 -54.29 -21.93
CA PHE A 7 -50.00 -53.64 -23.18
C PHE A 7 -49.61 -52.18 -22.98
N SER A 8 -50.34 -51.45 -22.13
CA SER A 8 -50.03 -50.05 -21.80
C SER A 8 -48.75 -49.91 -20.96
N VAL A 9 -48.49 -50.83 -20.03
CA VAL A 9 -47.25 -50.85 -19.23
C VAL A 9 -46.04 -51.20 -20.11
N LEU A 10 -46.18 -52.14 -21.04
CA LEU A 10 -45.12 -52.49 -21.98
C LEU A 10 -44.80 -51.33 -22.94
N PHE A 11 -45.84 -50.62 -23.41
CA PHE A 11 -45.68 -49.43 -24.24
C PHE A 11 -45.00 -48.28 -23.49
N LEU A 12 -45.38 -48.04 -22.23
CA LEU A 12 -44.76 -47.02 -21.37
C LEU A 12 -43.30 -47.35 -21.05
N PHE A 13 -42.95 -48.63 -20.91
CA PHE A 13 -41.58 -49.10 -20.73
C PHE A 13 -40.72 -48.86 -21.99
N CYS A 14 -41.27 -49.11 -23.19
CA CYS A 14 -40.57 -48.84 -24.45
C CYS A 14 -40.25 -47.36 -24.69
N LEU A 15 -41.05 -46.43 -24.16
CA LEU A 15 -40.80 -44.99 -24.28
C LEU A 15 -39.54 -44.52 -23.52
N THR A 16 -39.04 -45.31 -22.55
CA THR A 16 -37.82 -44.96 -21.79
C THR A 16 -36.53 -45.16 -22.59
N PHE A 17 -36.55 -45.94 -23.67
CA PHE A 17 -35.37 -46.26 -24.48
C PHE A 17 -35.07 -45.26 -25.60
N PHE A 18 -35.98 -44.31 -25.88
CA PHE A 18 -35.80 -43.26 -26.91
C PHE A 18 -35.30 -41.93 -26.34
N SER A 19 -34.61 -41.95 -25.19
CA SER A 19 -33.97 -40.73 -24.67
C SER A 19 -32.83 -40.30 -25.60
N CYS A 20 -33.07 -39.21 -26.33
CA CYS A 20 -32.07 -38.55 -27.16
C CYS A 20 -30.90 -38.12 -26.27
N LYS A 21 -29.75 -38.78 -26.43
CA LYS A 21 -28.51 -38.34 -25.78
C LYS A 21 -28.00 -37.13 -26.56
N LYS A 22 -27.88 -35.99 -25.88
CA LYS A 22 -27.23 -34.82 -26.46
C LYS A 22 -25.77 -35.21 -26.71
N ASP A 23 -25.37 -35.30 -27.97
CA ASP A 23 -23.96 -35.52 -28.31
C ASP A 23 -23.16 -34.37 -27.69
N PRO A 24 -22.16 -34.66 -26.84
CA PRO A 24 -21.28 -33.61 -26.37
C PRO A 24 -20.54 -33.09 -27.60
N ALA A 25 -20.79 -31.83 -27.97
CA ALA A 25 -19.99 -31.14 -28.96
C ALA A 25 -18.58 -30.96 -28.37
N VAL A 26 -17.73 -31.97 -28.54
CA VAL A 26 -16.32 -31.91 -28.18
C VAL A 26 -15.65 -31.03 -29.23
N ILE A 27 -15.37 -29.79 -28.86
CA ILE A 27 -14.56 -28.88 -29.68
C ILE A 27 -13.11 -29.36 -29.56
N ASN A 28 -12.67 -30.15 -30.54
CA ASN A 28 -11.28 -30.62 -30.64
C ASN A 28 -10.33 -29.41 -30.68
N GLY A 29 -9.29 -29.42 -29.86
CA GLY A 29 -8.32 -28.31 -29.73
C GLY A 29 -8.65 -27.27 -28.65
N ASN A 30 -9.73 -27.43 -27.88
CA ASN A 30 -9.97 -26.59 -26.71
C ASN A 30 -9.11 -27.06 -25.52
N THR A 31 -7.88 -26.55 -25.42
CA THR A 31 -7.07 -26.67 -24.20
C THR A 31 -7.54 -25.62 -23.19
N PRO A 32 -7.94 -26.00 -21.96
CA PRO A 32 -8.26 -25.04 -20.93
C PRO A 32 -7.08 -24.09 -20.69
N ALA A 33 -7.36 -22.80 -20.53
CA ALA A 33 -6.33 -21.86 -20.09
C ALA A 33 -5.76 -22.33 -18.74
N ASP A 34 -4.45 -22.21 -18.56
CA ASP A 34 -3.80 -22.57 -17.31
C ASP A 34 -4.14 -21.54 -16.22
N TYR A 35 -4.98 -21.96 -15.26
CA TYR A 35 -5.37 -21.15 -14.10
C TYR A 35 -4.55 -21.48 -12.84
N SER A 36 -3.47 -22.25 -12.94
CA SER A 36 -2.64 -22.63 -11.78
C SER A 36 -1.87 -21.45 -11.17
N GLY A 37 -1.75 -20.34 -11.90
CA GLY A 37 -1.04 -19.15 -11.47
C GLY A 37 -1.81 -18.25 -10.49
N ILE A 38 -1.08 -17.37 -9.80
CA ILE A 38 -1.70 -16.32 -8.99
C ILE A 38 -2.39 -15.31 -9.93
N ALA A 39 -3.63 -14.90 -9.61
CA ALA A 39 -4.36 -13.91 -10.40
C ALA A 39 -3.64 -12.55 -10.46
N THR A 40 -3.63 -11.89 -11.62
CA THR A 40 -2.95 -10.60 -11.84
C THR A 40 -3.42 -9.52 -10.87
N ILE A 41 -4.73 -9.42 -10.66
CA ILE A 41 -5.31 -8.47 -9.70
C ILE A 41 -4.78 -8.66 -8.27
N ARG A 42 -4.42 -9.89 -7.88
CA ARG A 42 -3.83 -10.14 -6.56
C ARG A 42 -2.42 -9.56 -6.47
N VAL A 43 -1.64 -9.65 -7.54
CA VAL A 43 -0.28 -9.08 -7.59
C VAL A 43 -0.33 -7.56 -7.67
N GLU A 44 -1.24 -7.00 -8.45
CA GLU A 44 -1.46 -5.53 -8.51
C GLU A 44 -1.88 -4.97 -7.16
N ASN A 45 -2.81 -5.63 -6.46
CA ASN A 45 -3.21 -5.22 -5.11
C ASN A 45 -2.05 -5.31 -4.11
N TYR A 46 -1.16 -6.30 -4.25
CA TYR A 46 0.05 -6.40 -3.44
C TYR A 46 1.00 -5.22 -3.70
N ILE A 47 1.23 -4.86 -4.97
CA ILE A 47 2.04 -3.69 -5.35
C ILE A 47 1.41 -2.41 -4.78
N ASN A 48 0.11 -2.20 -4.99
CA ASN A 48 -0.61 -1.03 -4.49
C ASN A 48 -0.46 -0.87 -2.98
N ARG A 49 -0.65 -1.97 -2.22
CA ARG A 49 -0.48 -1.94 -0.76
C ARG A 49 0.93 -1.56 -0.35
N MET A 50 1.97 -2.12 -0.98
CA MET A 50 3.34 -1.75 -0.64
C MET A 50 3.64 -0.27 -0.88
N TYR A 51 3.19 0.30 -1.99
CA TYR A 51 3.40 1.72 -2.26
C TYR A 51 2.64 2.61 -1.27
N ILE A 52 1.40 2.25 -0.92
CA ILE A 52 0.61 3.01 0.07
C ILE A 52 1.25 2.90 1.47
N ASP A 53 1.65 1.69 1.87
CA ASP A 53 2.19 1.44 3.20
C ASP A 53 3.57 2.10 3.36
N LEU A 54 4.44 2.00 2.35
CA LEU A 54 5.81 2.50 2.41
C LEU A 54 5.95 3.96 1.98
N LEU A 55 5.21 4.43 0.98
CA LEU A 55 5.37 5.77 0.40
C LEU A 55 4.14 6.68 0.63
N GLY A 56 3.01 6.14 1.09
CA GLY A 56 1.79 6.92 1.32
C GLY A 56 0.99 7.24 0.06
N ARG A 57 1.29 6.61 -1.10
CA ARG A 57 0.58 6.86 -2.37
C ARG A 57 0.37 5.58 -3.18
N VAL A 58 -0.48 5.67 -4.20
CA VAL A 58 -0.65 4.61 -5.22
C VAL A 58 0.55 4.66 -6.21
N PRO A 59 0.99 3.51 -6.77
CA PRO A 59 2.02 3.51 -7.81
C PRO A 59 1.54 4.23 -9.07
N LEU A 60 2.46 4.88 -9.78
CA LEU A 60 2.25 5.37 -11.14
C LEU A 60 2.03 4.19 -12.09
N GLN A 61 1.39 4.44 -13.24
CA GLN A 61 1.14 3.37 -14.21
C GLN A 61 2.45 2.68 -14.67
N THR A 62 3.51 3.46 -14.87
CA THR A 62 4.84 2.95 -15.26
C THR A 62 5.46 2.08 -14.17
N GLU A 63 5.29 2.48 -12.91
CA GLU A 63 5.77 1.74 -11.74
C GLU A 63 5.03 0.41 -11.57
N SER A 64 3.69 0.45 -11.65
CA SER A 64 2.83 -0.72 -11.55
C SER A 64 3.15 -1.74 -12.65
N THR A 65 3.23 -1.30 -13.91
CA THR A 65 3.58 -2.17 -15.05
C THR A 65 4.97 -2.79 -14.87
N ARG A 66 5.98 -1.99 -14.51
CA ARG A 66 7.37 -2.45 -14.27
C ARG A 66 7.41 -3.50 -13.17
N ASP A 67 6.72 -3.24 -12.05
CA ASP A 67 6.83 -4.07 -10.85
C ASP A 67 6.03 -5.35 -10.97
N LEU A 68 4.88 -5.31 -11.65
CA LEU A 68 4.13 -6.50 -12.03
C LEU A 68 4.96 -7.41 -12.93
N ALA A 69 5.57 -6.85 -13.98
CA ALA A 69 6.42 -7.61 -14.90
C ALA A 69 7.63 -8.22 -14.18
N TRP A 70 8.32 -7.43 -13.35
CA TRP A 70 9.43 -7.91 -12.51
C TRP A 70 8.96 -9.11 -11.69
N LEU A 71 7.90 -8.94 -10.88
CA LEU A 71 7.44 -9.94 -9.90
C LEU A 71 7.06 -11.25 -10.57
N ARG A 72 6.39 -11.18 -11.72
CA ARG A 72 6.05 -12.35 -12.54
C ARG A 72 7.29 -13.05 -13.08
N ALA A 73 8.24 -12.30 -13.61
CA ALA A 73 9.47 -12.86 -14.19
C ALA A 73 10.32 -13.64 -13.18
N ASN A 74 10.17 -13.39 -11.87
CA ASN A 74 10.90 -14.15 -10.85
C ASN A 74 9.97 -14.84 -9.83
N ASN A 75 8.86 -15.39 -10.36
CA ASN A 75 8.01 -16.36 -9.68
C ASN A 75 7.43 -15.87 -8.34
N LEU A 76 7.27 -14.55 -8.16
CA LEU A 76 6.72 -13.96 -6.92
C LEU A 76 7.50 -14.39 -5.66
N SER A 77 8.78 -14.74 -5.83
CA SER A 77 9.65 -15.27 -4.78
C SER A 77 9.80 -14.27 -3.62
N LEU A 78 10.15 -14.74 -2.42
CA LEU A 78 10.44 -13.84 -1.30
C LEU A 78 11.53 -12.83 -1.67
N LYS A 79 12.63 -13.30 -2.27
CA LYS A 79 13.73 -12.46 -2.76
C LYS A 79 13.28 -11.33 -3.68
N SER A 80 12.33 -11.61 -4.59
CA SER A 80 11.79 -10.58 -5.49
C SER A 80 11.04 -9.47 -4.76
N ARG A 81 10.26 -9.87 -3.76
CA ARG A 81 9.47 -8.97 -2.93
C ARG A 81 10.37 -8.13 -2.04
N ASP A 82 11.38 -8.74 -1.43
CA ASP A 82 12.37 -8.05 -0.61
C ASP A 82 13.17 -7.03 -1.44
N SER A 83 13.49 -7.38 -2.70
CA SER A 83 14.18 -6.46 -3.62
C SER A 83 13.32 -5.24 -3.96
N LEU A 84 12.03 -5.44 -4.18
CA LEU A 84 11.07 -4.35 -4.40
C LEU A 84 10.94 -3.46 -3.16
N ILE A 85 10.77 -4.04 -1.97
CA ILE A 85 10.72 -3.31 -0.69
C ILE A 85 11.99 -2.48 -0.50
N THR A 86 13.15 -3.12 -0.67
CA THR A 86 14.46 -2.45 -0.52
C THR A 86 14.60 -1.27 -1.47
N ARG A 87 14.18 -1.42 -2.74
CA ARG A 87 14.22 -0.32 -3.70
C ARG A 87 13.32 0.84 -3.26
N LEU A 88 12.09 0.57 -2.82
CA LEU A 88 11.18 1.61 -2.34
C LEU A 88 11.71 2.35 -1.09
N GLN A 89 12.56 1.71 -0.29
CA GLN A 89 13.14 2.32 0.92
C GLN A 89 14.44 3.09 0.64
N THR A 90 15.24 2.65 -0.33
CA THR A 90 16.65 3.07 -0.44
C THR A 90 16.99 3.83 -1.72
N ASP A 91 16.20 3.66 -2.79
CA ASP A 91 16.50 4.25 -4.08
C ASP A 91 16.33 5.77 -4.06
N SER A 92 17.44 6.47 -4.31
CA SER A 92 17.53 7.92 -4.33
C SER A 92 17.44 8.51 -5.74
N THR A 93 17.13 7.70 -6.76
CA THR A 93 16.96 8.20 -8.13
C THR A 93 15.73 9.07 -8.25
N PHE A 94 15.79 10.04 -9.18
CA PHE A 94 14.70 10.98 -9.35
C PHE A 94 13.41 10.25 -9.75
N THR A 95 12.37 10.41 -8.93
CA THR A 95 11.04 9.86 -9.20
C THR A 95 10.03 11.00 -9.28
N PRO A 96 9.28 11.13 -10.39
CA PRO A 96 8.25 12.16 -10.52
C PRO A 96 7.24 12.09 -9.36
N GLY A 97 6.98 13.23 -8.72
CA GLY A 97 6.07 13.35 -7.58
C GLY A 97 6.72 13.16 -6.20
N ASP A 98 7.77 12.35 -6.10
CA ASP A 98 8.38 11.98 -4.81
C ASP A 98 9.76 12.61 -4.57
N SER A 99 10.35 13.22 -5.60
CA SER A 99 11.79 13.48 -5.71
C SER A 99 12.61 12.19 -5.75
N SER A 100 12.44 11.25 -4.81
CA SER A 100 12.96 9.87 -4.88
C SER A 100 12.16 8.94 -3.98
N TYR A 101 12.20 7.63 -4.21
CA TYR A 101 11.52 6.66 -3.35
C TYR A 101 12.00 6.74 -1.91
N ARG A 102 13.32 6.86 -1.69
CA ARG A 102 13.91 7.07 -0.38
C ARG A 102 13.29 8.27 0.33
N ARG A 103 13.22 9.42 -0.35
CA ARG A 103 12.66 10.65 0.24
C ARG A 103 11.19 10.45 0.65
N ALA A 104 10.37 9.86 -0.21
CA ALA A 104 8.97 9.57 0.09
C ALA A 104 8.81 8.57 1.24
N TYR A 105 9.66 7.54 1.32
CA TYR A 105 9.66 6.58 2.43
C TYR A 105 9.91 7.25 3.78
N TYR A 106 10.93 8.10 3.87
CA TYR A 106 11.24 8.81 5.11
C TYR A 106 10.16 9.84 5.48
N GLN A 107 9.61 10.54 4.48
CA GLN A 107 8.46 11.44 4.68
C GLN A 107 7.25 10.66 5.22
N ARG A 108 6.97 9.47 4.69
CA ARG A 108 5.87 8.61 5.16
C ARG A 108 6.04 8.21 6.63
N ILE A 109 7.25 7.87 7.07
CA ILE A 109 7.53 7.56 8.47
C ILE A 109 7.27 8.78 9.36
N TYR A 110 7.73 9.95 8.92
CA TYR A 110 7.49 11.20 9.62
C TYR A 110 5.99 11.51 9.77
N ASP A 111 5.23 11.42 8.67
CA ASP A 111 3.79 11.69 8.67
C ASP A 111 3.01 10.68 9.52
N LEU A 112 3.36 9.39 9.46
CA LEU A 112 2.77 8.35 10.32
C LEU A 112 3.07 8.59 11.80
N SER A 113 4.26 9.10 12.12
CA SER A 113 4.64 9.42 13.49
C SER A 113 3.84 10.62 14.00
N LYS A 114 3.71 11.69 13.20
CA LYS A 114 2.85 12.84 13.53
C LYS A 114 1.39 12.43 13.68
N ALA A 115 0.87 11.57 12.81
CA ALA A 115 -0.49 11.06 12.91
C ALA A 115 -0.76 10.31 14.23
N ARG A 116 0.25 9.56 14.73
CA ARG A 116 0.12 8.77 15.97
C ARG A 116 0.31 9.58 17.24
N PHE A 117 1.25 10.54 17.24
CA PHE A 117 1.69 11.23 18.45
C PHE A 117 1.22 12.67 18.54
N MET A 118 0.79 13.27 17.43
CA MET A 118 0.45 14.70 17.32
C MET A 118 -0.84 14.93 16.54
N GLU A 119 -1.74 13.94 16.48
CA GLU A 119 -3.03 14.02 15.77
C GLU A 119 -2.92 14.43 14.29
N GLY A 120 -1.75 14.24 13.69
CA GLY A 120 -1.50 14.61 12.30
C GLY A 120 -1.22 16.10 12.09
N ALA A 121 -0.76 16.82 13.13
CA ALA A 121 -0.41 18.23 13.06
C ALA A 121 0.43 18.58 11.81
N SER A 122 0.00 19.61 11.11
CA SER A 122 0.70 20.20 9.97
C SER A 122 1.99 20.91 10.40
N GLU A 123 2.92 21.15 9.47
CA GLU A 123 4.10 21.95 9.77
C GLU A 123 3.73 23.38 10.19
N ASP A 124 2.65 23.92 9.63
CA ASP A 124 2.16 25.26 9.95
C ASP A 124 1.68 25.34 11.41
N GLU A 125 0.92 24.34 11.88
CA GLU A 125 0.47 24.27 13.28
C GLU A 125 1.63 24.12 14.26
N ILE A 126 2.66 23.33 13.89
CA ILE A 126 3.88 23.18 14.68
C ILE A 126 4.64 24.51 14.73
N GLY A 127 4.82 25.15 13.57
CA GLY A 127 5.51 26.44 13.44
C GLY A 127 4.79 27.58 14.16
N GLU A 128 3.46 27.59 14.20
CA GLU A 128 2.67 28.61 14.89
C GLU A 128 2.99 28.67 16.40
N LYS A 129 3.36 27.54 17.02
CA LYS A 129 3.72 27.49 18.45
C LYS A 129 5.02 28.23 18.75
N VAL A 130 5.90 28.36 17.77
CA VAL A 130 7.25 28.90 17.95
C VAL A 130 7.24 30.42 18.14
N GLY A 131 6.37 31.15 17.43
CA GLY A 131 6.31 32.62 17.50
C GLY A 131 6.06 33.19 18.90
N PRO A 132 5.01 32.75 19.62
CA PRO A 132 4.75 33.19 20.99
C PRO A 132 5.88 32.86 21.98
N LEU A 133 6.59 31.74 21.78
CA LEU A 133 7.72 31.35 22.61
C LEU A 133 8.91 32.29 22.43
N TYR A 134 9.22 32.68 21.18
CA TYR A 134 10.25 33.69 20.92
C TYR A 134 9.93 35.03 21.59
N PHE A 135 8.68 35.49 21.49
CA PHE A 135 8.26 36.71 22.17
C PHE A 135 8.40 36.59 23.71
N GLY A 136 7.92 35.50 24.29
CA GLY A 136 8.04 35.23 25.73
C GLY A 136 9.49 35.19 26.21
N LYS A 137 10.38 34.57 25.43
CA LYS A 137 11.82 34.55 25.68
C LYS A 137 12.41 35.96 25.72
N GLU A 138 12.11 36.81 24.74
CA GLU A 138 12.64 38.18 24.72
C GLU A 138 12.12 39.03 25.89
N VAL A 139 10.85 38.86 26.28
CA VAL A 139 10.31 39.50 27.49
C VAL A 139 11.05 39.03 28.75
N ALA A 140 11.33 37.73 28.88
CA ALA A 140 12.08 37.17 30.01
C ALA A 140 13.52 37.72 30.06
N ARG A 141 14.19 37.87 28.91
CA ARG A 141 15.52 38.49 28.80
C ARG A 141 15.52 39.92 29.32
N VAL A 142 14.57 40.74 28.87
CA VAL A 142 14.46 42.15 29.29
C VAL A 142 14.21 42.27 30.80
N LYS A 143 13.47 41.32 31.39
CA LYS A 143 13.21 41.26 32.83
C LYS A 143 14.36 40.67 33.66
N GLY A 144 15.40 40.14 33.03
CA GLY A 144 16.48 39.42 33.71
C GLY A 144 16.06 38.05 34.28
N ASP A 145 14.91 37.50 33.85
CA ASP A 145 14.44 36.18 34.25
C ASP A 145 15.15 35.08 33.44
N SER A 146 16.27 34.59 33.98
CA SER A 146 17.05 33.54 33.32
C SER A 146 16.29 32.22 33.21
N ILE A 147 15.45 31.87 34.20
CA ILE A 147 14.68 30.61 34.17
C ILE A 147 13.64 30.65 33.05
N GLY A 148 12.95 31.78 32.89
CA GLY A 148 12.00 31.99 31.81
C GLY A 148 12.66 31.88 30.43
N VAL A 149 13.88 32.42 30.28
CA VAL A 149 14.66 32.30 29.03
C VAL A 149 14.98 30.84 28.70
N PHE A 150 15.50 30.07 29.67
CA PHE A 150 15.85 28.68 29.45
C PHE A 150 14.63 27.81 29.13
N LYS A 151 13.52 27.98 29.85
CA LYS A 151 12.27 27.26 29.56
C LYS A 151 11.74 27.55 28.16
N ALA A 152 11.69 28.81 27.77
CA ALA A 152 11.21 29.18 26.44
C ALA A 152 12.14 28.64 25.33
N GLN A 153 13.45 28.65 25.56
CA GLN A 153 14.41 28.06 24.62
C GLN A 153 14.20 26.56 24.46
N GLU A 154 14.06 25.82 25.56
CA GLU A 154 13.82 24.38 25.52
C GLU A 154 12.55 24.03 24.73
N GLU A 155 11.46 24.78 24.95
CA GLU A 155 10.23 24.60 24.17
C GLU A 155 10.44 24.84 22.67
N ILE A 156 11.14 25.93 22.31
CA ILE A 156 11.47 26.25 20.91
C ILE A 156 12.26 25.10 20.30
N ASP A 157 13.30 24.64 20.99
CA ASP A 157 14.17 23.56 20.51
C ASP A 157 13.36 22.28 20.24
N ARG A 158 12.40 21.95 21.12
CA ARG A 158 11.53 20.78 20.91
C ARG A 158 10.66 20.88 19.66
N TYR A 159 10.02 22.03 19.41
CA TYR A 159 9.21 22.22 18.20
C TYR A 159 10.08 22.18 16.94
N GLU A 160 11.25 22.83 16.96
CA GLU A 160 12.16 22.81 15.84
C GLU A 160 12.77 21.42 15.58
N ASP A 161 13.05 20.64 16.64
CA ASP A 161 13.51 19.26 16.53
C ASP A 161 12.49 18.37 15.85
N ILE A 162 11.19 18.55 16.16
CA ILE A 162 10.11 17.83 15.47
C ILE A 162 10.17 18.13 13.97
N SER A 163 10.23 19.39 13.55
CA SER A 163 10.29 19.73 12.12
C SER A 163 11.60 19.26 11.45
N ARG A 164 12.74 19.33 12.16
CA ARG A 164 14.03 18.84 11.65
C ARG A 164 14.11 17.31 11.51
N SER A 165 13.40 16.57 12.36
CA SER A 165 13.45 15.10 12.40
C SER A 165 13.11 14.44 11.05
N ASN A 166 12.23 15.07 10.25
CA ASN A 166 11.88 14.65 8.90
C ASN A 166 13.12 14.43 8.00
N ARG A 167 14.12 15.30 8.12
CA ARG A 167 15.36 15.25 7.33
C ARG A 167 16.49 14.53 8.05
N GLN A 168 16.58 14.66 9.37
CA GLN A 168 17.65 14.02 10.15
C GLN A 168 17.58 12.50 10.07
N TYR A 169 16.37 11.92 10.10
CA TYR A 169 16.20 10.48 9.99
C TYR A 169 16.58 9.94 8.60
N GLU A 170 16.32 10.70 7.54
CA GLU A 170 16.76 10.37 6.18
C GLU A 170 18.30 10.33 6.06
N HIS A 171 19.00 11.23 6.76
CA HIS A 171 20.45 11.41 6.65
C HIS A 171 21.27 10.74 7.76
N HIS A 172 20.65 9.97 8.67
CA HIS A 172 21.30 9.35 9.83
C HIS A 172 22.04 10.37 10.71
N SER A 173 21.46 11.57 10.85
CA SER A 173 22.03 12.69 11.62
C SER A 173 21.37 12.85 12.98
N ILE A 174 20.99 11.73 13.61
CA ILE A 174 20.35 11.65 14.93
C ILE A 174 21.41 11.29 15.97
#